data_AF-A0A1B6JE12-F1
#
_entry.id   AF-A0A1B6JE12-F1
#
_cell.length_a   1.000
_cell.length_b   1.000
_cell.length_c   1.000
_cell.angle_alpha   90.00
_cell.angle_beta   90.00
_cell.angle_gamma   90.00
#
_symmetry.space_group_name_H-M   'P 1'
#
loop_
_entity.id
_entity.type
_entity.pdbx_description
1 polymer ?
#
loop_
_entity_poly.entity_id
_entity_poly.type
_entity_poly.pdbx_seq_one_letter_code
_entity_poly.pdbx_strand_id
1 'polypeptide(L)'
;GPWSPPNQGYGWYQWERPSHCQGEFYWIHCEPGQIPYNAVHAGRDKDGGPLYAGRAYYEGDLLPAKIAPSHHKAYVPYGGREHTVHEFEVLISHHTAWVEDCHGNVPLGAIVIGQTCDGENLYMGRA
;
A
#
# COMPACT_ATOMS: atom_id res chain seq x y z
N GLY A 1 9.92 13.38 22.52
CA GLY A 1 9.20 12.18 22.04
C GLY A 1 9.65 11.89 20.62
N PRO A 2 9.56 10.64 20.13
CA PRO A 2 9.87 10.37 18.73
C PRO A 2 8.86 11.12 17.85
N TRP A 3 9.39 11.76 16.82
CA TRP A 3 8.66 12.56 15.85
C TRP A 3 7.83 11.63 14.97
N SER A 4 6.51 11.78 14.99
CA SER A 4 5.62 11.13 14.02
C SER A 4 5.56 12.01 12.78
N PRO A 5 5.96 11.54 11.58
CA PRO A 5 5.68 12.28 10.36
C PRO A 5 4.16 12.44 10.24
N PRO A 6 3.64 13.64 9.91
CA PRO A 6 2.24 13.77 9.55
C PRO A 6 1.97 12.83 8.38
N ASN A 7 0.83 12.11 8.42
CA ASN A 7 0.26 11.44 7.24
C ASN A 7 0.19 12.49 6.12
N GLN A 8 1.21 12.58 5.27
CA GLN A 8 1.18 13.41 4.07
C GLN A 8 0.45 12.61 3.00
N GLY A 9 -0.84 12.38 3.24
CA GLY A 9 -1.75 12.10 2.14
C GLY A 9 -1.69 13.27 1.16
N TYR A 10 -1.87 12.99 -0.12
CA TYR A 10 -2.10 13.98 -1.17
C TYR A 10 -2.94 15.12 -0.60
N GLY A 11 -2.44 16.37 -0.58
CA GLY A 11 -2.85 17.45 0.35
C GLY A 11 -4.33 17.85 0.45
N TRP A 12 -5.24 17.11 -0.18
CA TRP A 12 -6.70 17.16 -0.10
C TRP A 12 -7.33 15.91 0.57
N TYR A 13 -6.55 14.87 0.90
CA TYR A 13 -7.02 13.64 1.52
C TYR A 13 -6.30 13.37 2.85
N GLN A 14 -7.08 13.32 3.93
CA GLN A 14 -6.61 12.94 5.25
C GLN A 14 -7.07 11.52 5.55
N TRP A 15 -6.17 10.54 5.42
CA TRP A 15 -6.47 9.17 5.80
C TRP A 15 -6.66 9.07 7.32
N GLU A 16 -7.88 8.75 7.76
CA GLU A 16 -8.16 8.40 9.15
C GLU A 16 -8.08 6.89 9.31
N ARG A 17 -7.26 6.42 10.25
CA ARG A 17 -7.07 4.99 10.52
C ARG A 17 -8.40 4.34 10.95
N PRO A 18 -8.91 3.32 10.24
CA PRO A 18 -10.05 2.55 10.71
C PRO A 18 -9.75 1.92 12.08
N SER A 19 -10.71 1.95 13.00
CA SER A 19 -10.53 1.55 14.41
C SER A 19 -10.09 0.09 14.60
N HIS A 20 -10.32 -0.77 13.61
CA HIS A 20 -9.94 -2.19 13.63
C HIS A 20 -8.50 -2.46 13.14
N CYS A 21 -7.84 -1.49 12.52
CA CYS A 21 -6.42 -1.61 12.13
C CYS A 21 -5.54 -1.51 13.38
N GLN A 22 -4.96 -2.63 13.81
CA GLN A 22 -4.05 -2.69 14.96
C GLN A 22 -2.59 -2.64 14.51
N GLY A 23 -1.71 -2.04 15.32
CA GLY A 23 -0.26 -1.95 15.07
C GLY A 23 0.23 -0.60 14.52
N GLU A 24 1.54 -0.40 14.56
CA GLU A 24 2.20 0.79 14.05
C GLU A 24 2.59 0.60 12.58
N PHE A 25 1.97 1.41 11.72
CA PHE A 25 2.33 1.52 10.31
C PHE A 25 2.14 2.95 9.82
N TYR A 26 2.87 3.29 8.77
CA TYR A 26 2.92 4.63 8.18
C TYR A 26 2.90 4.53 6.65
N TRP A 27 2.39 5.59 6.03
CA TRP A 27 2.42 5.79 4.59
C TRP A 27 3.41 6.89 4.28
N ILE A 28 4.39 6.56 3.44
CA ILE A 28 5.48 7.49 3.11
C ILE A 28 5.48 7.71 1.59
N HIS A 29 5.26 8.95 1.17
CA HIS A 29 5.48 9.34 -0.22
C HIS A 29 6.97 9.22 -0.56
N CYS A 30 7.29 8.59 -1.69
CA CYS A 30 8.67 8.33 -2.10
C CYS A 30 8.87 8.64 -3.58
N GLU A 31 10.08 9.07 -3.93
CA GLU A 31 10.47 9.19 -5.33
C GLU A 31 10.61 7.80 -5.98
N PRO A 32 10.33 7.66 -7.28
CA PRO A 32 10.45 6.38 -7.96
C PRO A 32 11.84 5.75 -7.88
N GLY A 33 11.89 4.52 -7.35
CA GLY A 33 13.14 3.78 -7.12
C GLY A 33 13.73 3.94 -5.72
N GLN A 34 13.24 4.90 -4.91
CA GLN A 34 13.59 4.98 -3.50
C GLN A 34 12.68 4.08 -2.66
N ILE A 35 13.28 3.38 -1.70
CA ILE A 35 12.55 2.55 -0.75
C ILE A 35 12.96 2.90 0.69
N PRO A 36 12.01 3.35 1.53
CA PRO A 36 12.27 3.69 2.91
C PRO A 36 12.56 2.43 3.75
N TYR A 37 13.26 2.64 4.88
CA TYR A 37 13.57 1.56 5.81
C TYR A 37 12.29 0.97 6.42
N ASN A 38 12.27 -0.35 6.61
CA ASN A 38 11.10 -1.15 7.02
C ASN A 38 9.91 -1.14 6.05
N ALA A 39 10.16 -0.90 4.75
CA ALA A 39 9.13 -1.09 3.74
C ALA A 39 8.62 -2.54 3.75
N VAL A 40 7.30 -2.71 3.75
CA VAL A 40 6.68 -4.03 3.82
C VAL A 40 6.94 -4.78 2.50
N HIS A 41 7.78 -5.80 2.57
CA HIS A 41 8.11 -6.64 1.43
C HIS A 41 6.91 -7.53 1.05
N ALA A 42 6.40 -7.32 -0.16
CA ALA A 42 5.22 -7.99 -0.67
C ALA A 42 5.53 -9.27 -1.45
N GLY A 43 6.71 -9.34 -2.08
CA GLY A 43 7.09 -10.50 -2.88
C GLY A 43 8.25 -10.18 -3.81
N ARG A 44 8.34 -10.93 -4.91
CA ARG A 44 9.32 -10.69 -5.97
C ARG A 44 8.63 -10.64 -7.32
N ASP A 45 9.16 -9.83 -8.21
CA ASP A 45 8.72 -9.79 -9.60
C ASP A 45 9.37 -10.94 -10.39
N LYS A 46 8.94 -11.13 -11.65
CA LYS A 46 9.38 -12.23 -12.52
C LYS A 46 10.88 -12.20 -12.82
N ASP A 47 11.49 -11.02 -12.78
CA ASP A 47 12.93 -10.81 -12.95
C ASP A 47 13.72 -11.06 -11.65
N GLY A 48 13.03 -11.40 -10.55
CA GLY A 48 13.61 -11.60 -9.23
C GLY A 48 13.74 -10.32 -8.39
N GLY A 49 13.38 -9.16 -8.94
CA GLY A 49 13.40 -7.88 -8.24
C GLY A 49 12.42 -7.84 -7.05
N PRO A 50 12.76 -7.15 -5.95
CA PRO A 50 11.87 -7.07 -4.79
C PRO A 50 10.64 -6.22 -5.08
N LEU A 51 9.49 -6.63 -4.54
CA LEU A 51 8.24 -5.88 -4.59
C LEU A 51 7.83 -5.45 -3.19
N TYR A 52 7.32 -4.22 -3.09
CA TYR A 52 6.88 -3.64 -1.81
C TYR A 52 5.40 -3.25 -1.87
N ALA A 53 4.75 -3.31 -0.71
CA ALA A 53 3.36 -2.90 -0.56
C ALA A 53 3.27 -1.37 -0.51
N GLY A 54 2.29 -0.82 -1.22
CA GLY A 54 2.01 0.61 -1.24
C GLY A 54 0.55 0.88 -1.59
N ARG A 55 0.28 2.16 -1.85
CA ARG A 55 -1.00 2.63 -2.39
C ARG A 55 -0.79 3.83 -3.31
N ALA A 56 -1.74 4.07 -4.20
CA ALA A 56 -1.75 5.25 -5.07
C ALA A 56 -3.18 5.62 -5.45
N TYR A 57 -3.41 6.92 -5.67
CA TYR A 57 -4.67 7.39 -6.25
C TYR A 57 -4.73 7.08 -7.74
N TYR A 58 -5.85 6.55 -8.20
CA TYR A 58 -6.11 6.30 -9.60
C TYR A 58 -7.62 6.27 -9.86
N GLU A 59 -8.08 7.06 -10.84
CA GLU A 59 -9.50 7.10 -11.26
C GLU A 59 -10.51 7.29 -10.10
N GLY A 60 -10.17 8.13 -9.13
CA GLY A 60 -11.03 8.46 -7.99
C GLY A 60 -10.90 7.53 -6.78
N ASP A 61 -10.21 6.39 -6.93
CA ASP A 61 -9.99 5.42 -5.87
C ASP A 61 -8.57 5.53 -5.30
N LEU A 62 -8.41 5.20 -4.02
CA LEU A 62 -7.11 4.95 -3.41
C LEU A 62 -6.84 3.45 -3.47
N LEU A 63 -6.01 3.01 -4.41
CA LEU A 63 -5.82 1.60 -4.73
C LEU A 63 -4.56 1.02 -4.08
N PRO A 64 -4.58 -0.26 -3.68
CA PRO A 64 -3.35 -0.99 -3.36
C PRO A 64 -2.39 -0.99 -4.54
N ALA A 65 -1.11 -0.73 -4.26
CA ALA A 65 -0.06 -0.65 -5.25
C ALA A 65 1.05 -1.66 -4.97
N LYS A 66 1.54 -2.28 -6.05
CA LYS A 66 2.80 -3.01 -6.10
C LYS A 66 3.90 -2.04 -6.49
N ILE A 67 4.89 -1.82 -5.62
CA ILE A 67 6.03 -0.94 -5.90
C ILE A 67 7.21 -1.79 -6.36
N ALA A 68 7.74 -1.48 -7.55
CA ALA A 68 8.88 -2.15 -8.16
C ALA A 68 10.05 -1.16 -8.28
N PRO A 69 11.01 -1.16 -7.33
CA PRO A 69 12.10 -0.18 -7.31
C PRO A 69 13.01 -0.34 -8.54
N SER A 70 13.24 -1.58 -8.98
CA SER A 70 14.01 -1.89 -10.20
C SER A 70 13.41 -1.29 -11.47
N HIS A 71 12.09 -1.06 -11.47
CA HIS A 71 11.38 -0.46 -12.59
C HIS A 71 11.17 1.05 -12.45
N HIS A 72 11.56 1.64 -11.31
CA HIS A 72 11.30 3.04 -10.96
C HIS A 72 9.82 3.43 -11.13
N LYS A 73 8.91 2.57 -10.67
CA LYS A 73 7.45 2.82 -10.72
C LYS A 73 6.67 1.93 -9.77
N ALA A 74 5.40 2.27 -9.60
CA ALA A 74 4.41 1.41 -8.96
C ALA A 74 3.29 1.04 -9.94
N TYR A 75 2.53 0.03 -9.56
CA TYR A 75 1.47 -0.55 -10.36
C TYR A 75 0.20 -0.72 -9.53
N VAL A 76 -0.93 -0.27 -10.06
CA VAL A 76 -2.25 -0.43 -9.44
C VAL A 76 -3.18 -1.25 -10.35
N PRO A 77 -4.05 -2.10 -9.78
CA PRO A 77 -5.08 -2.81 -10.54
C PRO A 77 -6.33 -1.95 -10.71
N TYR A 78 -6.74 -1.69 -11.95
CA TYR A 78 -8.00 -0.98 -12.23
C TYR A 78 -8.64 -1.45 -13.53
N GLY A 79 -9.96 -1.69 -13.52
CA GLY A 79 -10.70 -2.14 -14.72
C GLY A 79 -10.18 -3.45 -15.33
N GLY A 80 -9.70 -4.39 -14.50
CA GLY A 80 -9.14 -5.67 -14.94
C GLY A 80 -7.76 -5.58 -15.60
N ARG A 81 -7.07 -4.43 -15.49
CA ARG A 81 -5.73 -4.21 -16.03
C ARG A 81 -4.80 -3.64 -14.97
N GLU A 82 -3.51 -3.77 -15.22
CA GLU A 82 -2.47 -3.12 -14.42
C GLU A 82 -2.13 -1.76 -15.04
N HIS A 83 -2.06 -0.72 -14.21
CA HIS A 83 -1.72 0.65 -14.62
C HIS A 83 -0.46 1.11 -13.91
N THR A 84 0.44 1.76 -14.67
CA THR A 84 1.66 2.35 -14.13
C THR A 84 1.36 3.69 -13.48
N VAL A 85 1.86 3.90 -12.26
CA VAL A 85 1.76 5.16 -11.52
C VAL A 85 3.14 5.60 -11.00
N HIS A 86 3.35 6.92 -10.95
CA HIS A 86 4.59 7.53 -10.50
C HIS A 86 4.47 8.25 -9.15
N GLU A 87 3.25 8.60 -8.75
CA GLU A 87 2.95 9.12 -7.42
C GLU A 87 2.32 7.99 -6.60
N PHE A 88 2.98 7.61 -5.50
CA PHE A 88 2.53 6.54 -4.63
C PHE A 88 3.06 6.74 -3.22
N GLU A 89 2.46 6.03 -2.26
CA GLU A 89 2.94 5.92 -0.89
C GLU A 89 3.40 4.47 -0.62
N VAL A 90 4.53 4.32 0.06
CA VAL A 90 5.06 3.03 0.51
C VAL A 90 4.53 2.73 1.90
N LEU A 91 4.08 1.48 2.12
CA LEU A 91 3.70 1.01 3.45
C LEU A 91 4.95 0.68 4.27
N ILE A 92 5.08 1.31 5.43
CA ILE A 92 6.14 1.07 6.41
C ILE A 92 5.54 0.46 7.68
N SER A 93 6.09 -0.67 8.14
CA SER A 93 5.71 -1.25 9.44
C SER A 93 6.77 -2.22 10.00
N HIS A 94 6.83 -2.29 11.33
CA HIS A 94 7.65 -3.26 12.08
C HIS A 94 6.89 -4.53 12.49
N HIS A 95 5.57 -4.52 12.43
CA HIS A 95 4.71 -5.55 13.04
C HIS A 95 3.64 -6.03 12.08
N THR A 96 4.06 -6.44 10.88
CA THR A 96 3.15 -7.00 9.85
C THR A 96 3.51 -8.43 9.52
N ALA A 97 2.48 -9.21 9.20
CA ALA A 97 2.61 -10.57 8.71
C ALA A 97 1.57 -10.80 7.61
N TRP A 98 1.91 -11.70 6.69
CA TRP A 98 0.97 -12.19 5.68
C TRP A 98 0.23 -13.39 6.25
N VAL A 99 -1.10 -13.33 6.24
CA VAL A 99 -1.97 -14.39 6.73
C VAL A 99 -2.61 -15.06 5.52
N GLU A 100 -2.52 -16.39 5.47
CA GLU A 100 -3.21 -17.17 4.45
C GLU A 100 -4.70 -17.16 4.73
N ASP A 101 -5.50 -16.87 3.71
CA ASP A 101 -6.95 -16.95 3.76
C ASP A 101 -7.48 -17.28 2.36
N CYS A 102 -8.76 -17.64 2.27
CA CYS A 102 -9.41 -18.02 1.01
C CYS A 102 -10.84 -17.48 0.92
N HIS A 103 -11.45 -17.57 -0.27
CA HIS A 103 -12.85 -17.18 -0.52
C HIS A 103 -13.17 -15.69 -0.26
N GLY A 104 -12.19 -14.80 -0.39
CA GLY A 104 -12.39 -13.35 -0.20
C GLY A 104 -12.53 -12.93 1.26
N ASN A 105 -12.25 -13.82 2.20
CA ASN A 105 -12.15 -13.46 3.61
C ASN A 105 -11.01 -12.47 3.83
N VAL A 106 -11.22 -11.58 4.80
CA VAL A 106 -10.23 -10.63 5.26
C VAL A 106 -9.98 -10.90 6.74
N PRO A 107 -8.76 -11.30 7.13
CA PRO A 107 -8.43 -11.56 8.53
C PRO A 107 -8.70 -10.36 9.44
N LEU A 108 -9.08 -10.63 10.68
CA LEU A 108 -9.24 -9.58 11.69
C LEU A 108 -7.90 -8.85 11.90
N GLY A 109 -7.94 -7.52 11.82
CA GLY A 109 -6.73 -6.69 11.93
C GLY A 109 -5.96 -6.50 10.63
N ALA A 110 -6.48 -6.97 9.49
CA ALA A 110 -5.91 -6.65 8.18
C ALA A 110 -5.82 -5.13 8.00
N ILE A 111 -4.69 -4.68 7.45
CA ILE A 111 -4.46 -3.27 7.18
C ILE A 111 -5.29 -2.86 5.96
N VAL A 112 -6.22 -1.93 6.17
CA VAL A 112 -6.87 -1.21 5.07
C VAL A 112 -5.81 -0.38 4.36
N ILE A 113 -5.47 -0.76 3.14
CA ILE A 113 -4.48 -0.09 2.31
C ILE A 113 -5.09 1.11 1.59
N GLY A 114 -6.33 0.96 1.15
CA GLY A 114 -6.99 1.93 0.31
C GLY A 114 -8.50 1.86 0.46
N GLN A 115 -9.18 2.68 -0.33
CA GLN A 115 -10.63 2.77 -0.34
C GLN A 115 -11.08 3.21 -1.73
N THR A 116 -12.13 2.60 -2.23
CA THR A 116 -12.82 3.09 -3.43
C THR A 116 -13.60 4.37 -3.12
N CYS A 117 -13.96 5.12 -4.16
CA CYS A 117 -14.72 6.36 -4.07
C CYS A 117 -16.13 6.20 -3.44
N ASP A 118 -16.71 5.00 -3.52
CA ASP A 118 -17.99 4.64 -2.87
C ASP A 118 -17.82 4.11 -1.44
N GLY A 119 -16.59 4.01 -0.94
CA GLY A 119 -16.27 3.73 0.46
C GLY A 119 -15.92 2.28 0.77
N GLU A 120 -15.80 1.40 -0.22
CA GLU A 120 -15.36 0.02 0.00
C GLU A 120 -13.88 -0.03 0.40
N ASN A 121 -13.58 -0.72 1.50
CA ASN A 121 -12.21 -0.88 1.96
C ASN A 121 -11.43 -1.85 1.07
N LEU A 122 -10.22 -1.46 0.71
CA LEU A 122 -9.30 -2.27 -0.08
C LEU A 122 -8.12 -2.75 0.78
N TYR A 123 -7.75 -4.01 0.57
CA TYR A 123 -6.72 -4.72 1.34
C TYR A 123 -5.61 -5.24 0.42
N MET A 124 -4.45 -5.53 1.00
CA MET A 124 -3.34 -6.14 0.27
C MET A 124 -3.48 -7.66 0.25
N GLY A 125 -3.46 -8.25 -0.94
CA GLY A 125 -3.27 -9.68 -1.13
C GLY A 125 -1.98 -9.97 -1.90
N ARG A 126 -1.50 -11.21 -1.78
CA ARG A 126 -0.41 -11.75 -2.62
C ARG A 126 -0.71 -13.21 -2.97
N ALA A 127 -0.26 -13.66 -4.14
CA ALA A 127 -0.44 -15.01 -4.67
C ALA A 127 0.84 -15.52 -5.34
#